data_AF-A0A4R6U991-F1
#
_entry.id   AF-A0A4R6U991-F1
#
_cell.length_a   1.000
_cell.length_b   1.000
_cell.length_c   1.000
_cell.angle_alpha   90.00
_cell.angle_beta   90.00
_cell.angle_gamma   90.00
#
_symmetry.space_group_name_H-M   'P 1'
#
loop_
_entity.id
_entity.type
_entity.pdbx_description
1 polymer ?
#
loop_
_entity_poly.entity_id
_entity_poly.type
_entity_poly.pdbx_seq_one_letter_code
_entity_poly.pdbx_strand_id
1 'polypeptide(L)'
;MSEKLRIKGAPARVSVMQGFVPLRTLWANDDAPYPSEHAARWALRKLRDELAEAGAVALHRNRLLIHPERFAAVVERAALSAYVERTAKNG
;
A
#
# COMPACT_ATOMS: atom_id res chain seq x y z
N MET A 1 1.23 -50.55 18.94
CA MET A 1 1.80 -49.37 18.27
C MET A 1 0.62 -48.51 17.81
N SER A 2 0.32 -47.42 18.55
CA SER A 2 -0.85 -46.59 18.25
C SER A 2 -0.53 -45.55 17.19
N GLU A 3 -1.18 -45.70 16.03
CA GLU A 3 -1.18 -44.73 14.94
C GLU A 3 -2.04 -43.52 15.32
N LYS A 4 -1.41 -42.37 15.52
CA LYS A 4 -2.11 -41.11 15.81
C LYS A 4 -2.54 -40.48 14.48
N LEU A 5 -3.84 -40.61 14.16
CA LEU A 5 -4.48 -39.81 13.12
C LEU A 5 -4.27 -38.31 13.40
N ARG A 6 -3.45 -37.65 12.56
CA ARG A 6 -3.34 -36.18 12.54
C ARG A 6 -4.46 -35.63 11.67
N ILE A 7 -5.37 -34.91 12.30
CA ILE A 7 -6.49 -34.21 11.68
C ILE A 7 -5.92 -33.18 10.69
N LYS A 8 -6.10 -33.43 9.38
CA LYS A 8 -5.69 -32.54 8.30
C LYS A 8 -6.92 -31.73 7.87
N GLY A 9 -7.04 -30.50 8.37
CA GLY A 9 -8.16 -29.64 8.00
C GLY A 9 -8.41 -28.49 8.95
N ALA A 10 -7.43 -27.60 9.15
CA ALA A 10 -7.75 -26.27 9.61
C ALA A 10 -8.29 -25.50 8.39
N PRO A 11 -9.50 -24.91 8.42
CA PRO A 11 -9.96 -24.05 7.34
C PRO A 11 -8.95 -22.91 7.22
N ALA A 12 -8.48 -22.64 5.99
CA ALA A 12 -7.59 -21.52 5.72
C ALA A 12 -8.25 -20.25 6.28
N ARG A 13 -7.70 -19.71 7.38
CA ARG A 13 -8.17 -18.46 7.95
C ARG A 13 -7.99 -17.40 6.87
N VAL A 14 -9.08 -16.96 6.25
CA VAL A 14 -9.05 -15.83 5.32
C VAL A 14 -8.53 -14.64 6.11
N SER A 15 -7.29 -14.21 5.81
CA SER A 15 -6.69 -13.07 6.47
C SER A 15 -7.36 -11.82 5.91
N VAL A 16 -8.22 -11.20 6.72
CA VAL A 16 -8.81 -9.90 6.40
C VAL A 16 -7.66 -8.90 6.21
N MET A 17 -7.66 -8.16 5.10
CA MET A 17 -6.58 -7.23 4.71
C MET A 17 -5.23 -7.92 4.42
N GLN A 18 -5.22 -9.08 3.79
CA GLN A 18 -3.98 -9.70 3.27
C GLN A 18 -3.24 -8.72 2.33
N GLY A 19 -1.93 -8.59 2.51
CA GLY A 19 -1.08 -7.69 1.71
C GLY A 19 -1.09 -6.23 2.18
N PHE A 20 -1.98 -5.87 3.12
CA PHE A 20 -1.97 -4.54 3.71
C PHE A 20 -0.99 -4.46 4.88
N VAL A 21 -0.23 -3.37 4.91
CA VAL A 21 0.76 -3.07 5.95
C VAL A 21 0.48 -1.70 6.57
N PRO A 22 0.99 -1.42 7.79
CA PRO A 22 0.80 -0.11 8.40
C PRO A 22 1.42 1.01 7.56
N LEU A 23 0.76 2.18 7.49
CA LEU A 23 1.25 3.34 6.72
C LEU A 23 2.74 3.66 6.95
N ARG A 24 3.24 3.49 8.19
CA ARG A 24 4.63 3.80 8.55
C ARG A 24 5.69 3.08 7.73
N THR A 25 5.36 1.94 7.11
CA THR A 25 6.31 1.19 6.26
C THR A 25 6.75 2.00 5.05
N LEU A 26 6.05 3.09 4.70
CA LEU A 26 6.44 4.01 3.64
C LEU A 26 7.71 4.82 3.95
N TRP A 27 8.13 4.95 5.21
CA TRP A 27 9.31 5.76 5.61
C TRP A 27 10.17 5.16 6.73
N ALA A 28 9.71 4.10 7.40
CA ALA A 28 10.36 3.57 8.61
C ALA A 28 11.36 2.42 8.36
N ASN A 29 11.44 1.92 7.13
CA ASN A 29 12.31 0.79 6.77
C ASN A 29 13.50 1.30 5.95
N ASP A 30 14.61 0.55 5.92
CA ASP A 30 15.80 0.94 5.14
C ASP A 30 15.51 1.04 3.63
N ASP A 31 14.65 0.17 3.11
CA ASP A 31 14.17 0.20 1.71
C ASP A 31 12.87 1.00 1.54
N ALA A 32 12.63 2.00 2.39
CA ALA A 32 11.41 2.79 2.33
C ALA A 32 11.34 3.66 1.06
N PRO A 33 10.19 3.70 0.36
CA PRO A 33 10.04 4.49 -0.86
C PRO A 33 10.03 6.00 -0.62
N TYR A 34 9.81 6.46 0.62
CA TYR A 34 9.86 7.88 0.98
C TYR A 34 10.97 8.17 1.98
N PRO A 35 11.68 9.30 1.82
CA PRO A 35 12.78 9.67 2.71
C PRO A 35 12.32 10.15 4.09
N SER A 36 11.02 10.46 4.26
CA SER A 36 10.46 10.92 5.53
C SER A 36 8.95 10.69 5.64
N GLU A 37 8.45 10.70 6.88
CA GLU A 37 7.02 10.66 7.18
C GLU A 37 6.24 11.81 6.52
N HIS A 38 6.83 13.00 6.48
CA HIS A 38 6.22 14.18 5.85
C HIS A 38 6.02 13.97 4.35
N ALA A 39 7.03 13.45 3.65
CA ALA A 39 6.93 13.16 2.22
C ALA A 39 5.86 12.09 1.92
N ALA A 40 5.83 11.01 2.72
CA ALA A 40 4.84 9.95 2.57
C ALA A 40 3.40 10.46 2.81
N ARG A 41 3.20 11.24 3.88
CA ARG A 41 1.87 11.84 4.17
C ARG A 41 1.44 12.86 3.14
N TRP A 42 2.38 13.63 2.60
CA TRP A 42 2.07 14.57 1.52
C TRP A 42 1.59 13.82 0.26
N ALA A 43 2.28 12.74 -0.13
CA ALA A 43 1.87 11.91 -1.27
C ALA A 43 0.50 11.28 -1.04
N LEU A 44 0.27 10.70 0.14
CA LEU A 44 -1.03 10.16 0.54
C LEU A 44 -2.15 11.21 0.47
N ARG A 45 -1.89 12.44 0.92
CA ARG A 45 -2.88 13.52 0.89
C ARG A 45 -3.18 13.96 -0.54
N LYS A 46 -2.14 14.08 -1.37
CA LYS A 46 -2.26 14.53 -2.76
C LYS A 46 -3.01 13.51 -3.63
N LEU A 47 -2.75 12.22 -3.42
CA LEU A 47 -3.26 11.12 -4.23
C LEU A 47 -4.38 10.32 -3.52
N ARG A 48 -5.05 10.94 -2.55
CA ARG A 48 -5.93 10.22 -1.60
C ARG A 48 -7.01 9.42 -2.33
N ASP A 49 -7.65 10.05 -3.31
CA ASP A 49 -8.81 9.50 -3.98
C ASP A 49 -8.37 8.43 -5.00
N GLU A 50 -7.28 8.65 -5.75
CA GLU A 50 -6.75 7.63 -6.67
C GLU A 50 -6.23 6.39 -5.91
N LEU A 51 -5.62 6.60 -4.74
CA LEU A 51 -5.18 5.51 -3.87
C LEU A 51 -6.37 4.71 -3.32
N ALA A 52 -7.48 5.37 -2.99
CA ALA A 52 -8.69 4.71 -2.51
C ALA A 52 -9.35 3.89 -3.63
N GLU A 53 -9.49 4.48 -4.83
CA GLU A 53 -10.04 3.83 -6.02
C GLU A 53 -9.22 2.60 -6.44
N ALA A 54 -7.89 2.68 -6.35
CA ALA A 54 -7.00 1.56 -6.63
C ALA A 54 -7.00 0.48 -5.54
N GLY A 55 -7.73 0.67 -4.43
CA GLY A 55 -7.67 -0.21 -3.27
C GLY A 55 -6.25 -0.30 -2.68
N ALA A 56 -5.50 0.79 -2.76
CA ALA A 56 -4.14 0.92 -2.25
C ALA A 56 -4.11 1.40 -0.79
N VAL A 57 -5.20 1.97 -0.30
CA VAL A 57 -5.37 2.38 1.10
C VAL A 57 -6.63 1.77 1.69
N ALA A 58 -6.59 1.47 2.98
CA ALA A 58 -7.75 0.99 3.72
C ALA A 58 -7.75 1.51 5.15
N LEU A 59 -8.94 1.77 5.70
CA LEU A 59 -9.13 2.07 7.10
C LEU A 59 -9.69 0.83 7.81
N HIS A 60 -8.92 0.26 8.74
CA HIS A 60 -9.35 -0.90 9.52
C HIS A 60 -9.07 -0.67 11.00
N ARG A 61 -10.11 -0.77 11.85
CA ARG A 61 -10.01 -0.55 13.31
C ARG A 61 -9.34 0.79 13.67
N ASN A 62 -9.75 1.86 12.98
CA ASN A 62 -9.18 3.21 13.12
C ASN A 62 -7.67 3.30 12.82
N ARG A 63 -7.13 2.36 12.03
CA ARG A 63 -5.75 2.39 11.55
C ARG A 63 -5.72 2.46 10.04
N LEU A 64 -4.94 3.39 9.51
CA LEU A 64 -4.68 3.47 8.09
C LEU A 64 -3.65 2.41 7.70
N LEU A 65 -4.03 1.58 6.75
CA LEU A 65 -3.20 0.56 6.13
C LEU A 65 -3.01 0.89 4.66
N ILE A 66 -1.92 0.39 4.10
CA ILE A 66 -1.58 0.54 2.69
C ILE A 66 -1.30 -0.82 2.06
N HIS A 67 -1.59 -0.96 0.77
CA HIS A 67 -1.09 -2.07 -0.04
C HIS A 67 0.12 -1.58 -0.83
N PRO A 68 1.36 -2.01 -0.51
CA PRO A 68 2.58 -1.40 -1.04
C PRO A 68 2.66 -1.35 -2.56
N GLU A 69 2.35 -2.48 -3.22
CA GLU A 69 2.46 -2.58 -4.69
C GLU A 69 1.47 -1.65 -5.41
N ARG A 70 0.20 -1.64 -4.98
CA ARG A 70 -0.83 -0.76 -5.55
C ARG A 70 -0.54 0.71 -5.27
N PHE A 71 -0.01 0.99 -4.09
CA PHE A 71 0.41 2.34 -3.72
C PHE A 71 1.51 2.83 -4.65
N ALA A 72 2.56 2.03 -4.86
CA ALA A 72 3.66 2.35 -5.77
C ALA A 72 3.15 2.59 -7.21
N ALA A 73 2.27 1.73 -7.71
CA ALA A 73 1.72 1.86 -9.06
C ALA A 73 0.95 3.19 -9.27
N VAL A 74 0.16 3.63 -8.28
CA VAL A 74 -0.56 4.91 -8.35
C VAL A 74 0.43 6.09 -8.33
N VAL A 75 1.43 6.03 -7.46
CA VAL A 75 2.46 7.08 -7.33
C VAL A 75 3.27 7.21 -8.62
N GLU A 76 3.71 6.09 -9.19
CA GLU A 76 4.46 6.05 -10.43
C GLU A 76 3.65 6.65 -11.59
N ARG A 77 2.40 6.20 -11.75
CA ARG A 77 1.49 6.76 -12.76
C ARG A 77 1.30 8.27 -12.59
N ALA A 78 1.07 8.73 -11.36
CA ALA A 78 0.89 10.16 -11.08
C ALA A 78 2.15 10.99 -11.36
N ALA A 79 3.34 10.44 -11.06
CA ALA A 79 4.61 11.09 -11.35
C ALA A 79 4.85 11.24 -12.86
N LEU A 80 4.56 10.18 -13.63
CA LEU A 80 4.66 10.21 -15.09
C LEU A 80 3.70 11.23 -15.71
N SER A 81 2.42 11.22 -15.30
CA SER A 81 1.44 12.21 -15.78
C SER A 81 1.86 13.64 -15.47
N ALA A 82 2.34 13.91 -14.25
CA ALA A 82 2.79 15.24 -13.86
C ALA A 82 4.00 15.73 -14.69
N TYR A 83 4.90 14.83 -15.08
CA TYR A 83 6.00 15.16 -15.98
C TYR A 83 5.51 15.54 -17.37
N VAL A 84 4.63 14.73 -17.96
CA VAL A 84 4.04 14.97 -19.29
C VAL A 84 3.31 16.32 -19.34
N GLU A 85 2.47 16.60 -18.35
CA GLU A 85 1.74 17.87 -18.26
C GLU A 85 2.69 19.07 -18.15
N ARG A 86 3.80 18.93 -17.42
CA ARG A 86 4.78 20.01 -17.25
C ARG A 86 5.57 20.25 -18.54
N THR A 87 5.92 19.20 -19.29
CA THR A 87 6.60 19.36 -20.58
C THR A 87 5.68 19.97 -21.63
N ALA A 88 4.39 19.61 -21.64
CA ALA A 88 3.42 20.13 -22.60
C ALA A 88 3.05 21.61 -22.38
N LYS A 89 3.22 22.14 -21.16
CA LYS A 89 2.99 23.57 -20.86
C LYS A 89 4.19 24.47 -21.14
N ASN A 90 5.38 23.89 -21.30
CA ASN A 90 6.64 24.61 -21.45
C ASN A 90 7.23 24.54 -22.87
N GLY A 91 6.60 23.78 -23.78
CA GLY A 91 6.94 23.72 -25.21
C GLY A 91 5.88 24.42 -26.04
#